data_AF-A0AAN8IK75-F1
#
_entry.id   AF-A0AAN8IK75-F1
#
_cell.length_a   1.000
_cell.length_b   1.000
_cell.length_c   1.000
_cell.angle_alpha   90.00
_cell.angle_beta   90.00
_cell.angle_gamma   90.00
#
_symmetry.space_group_name_H-M   'P 1'
#
loop_
_entity.id
_entity.type
_entity.pdbx_description
1 polymer ?
#
loop_
_entity_poly.entity_id
_entity_poly.type
_entity_poly.pdbx_seq_one_letter_code
_entity_poly.pdbx_strand_id
1 'polypeptide(L)' 'MLFHVLLALLLLNTLTTEAGPRTRPPPNECKDRSKNCKNKLKWCNSTDEGRVYQMKVNCRKTCDFCALPKIE' A
#
# COMPACT_ATOMS: atom_id res chain seq x y z
N MET A 1 -36.49 13.42 17.71
CA MET A 1 -35.20 13.48 18.46
C MET A 1 -34.64 12.08 18.69
N LEU A 2 -35.28 11.21 19.48
CA LEU A 2 -34.77 9.86 19.82
C LEU A 2 -34.62 8.90 18.61
N PHE A 3 -35.56 8.98 17.64
CA PHE A 3 -35.54 8.15 16.43
C PHE A 3 -34.32 8.40 15.53
N HIS A 4 -33.87 9.66 15.43
CA HIS A 4 -32.70 10.00 14.62
C HIS A 4 -31.39 9.50 15.25
N VAL A 5 -31.33 9.43 16.58
CA VAL A 5 -30.18 8.92 17.32
C VAL A 5 -30.05 7.40 17.11
N LEU A 6 -31.16 6.66 17.14
CA LEU A 6 -31.18 5.22 16.82
C LEU A 6 -30.77 4.93 15.38
N LEU A 7 -31.26 5.74 14.42
CA LEU A 7 -30.88 5.58 13.01
C LEU A 7 -29.38 5.82 12.80
N ALA A 8 -28.80 6.83 13.47
CA ALA A 8 -27.38 7.14 13.39
C ALA A 8 -26.51 6.00 13.97
N LEU A 9 -26.89 5.44 15.12
CA LEU A 9 -26.19 4.30 15.74
C LEU A 9 -26.21 3.04 14.87
N LEU A 10 -27.32 2.77 14.18
CA LEU A 10 -27.41 1.66 13.23
C LEU A 10 -26.50 1.85 12.01
N LEU A 11 -26.40 3.07 11.49
CA LEU A 11 -25.51 3.39 10.35
C LEU A 11 -24.03 3.30 10.72
N LEU A 12 -23.65 3.71 11.94
CA LEU A 12 -22.29 3.58 12.48
C LEU A 12 -21.83 2.12 12.57
N ASN A 13 -22.72 1.20 12.95
CA ASN A 13 -22.42 -0.23 13.04
C ASN A 13 -22.24 -0.93 11.67
N THR A 14 -22.72 -0.33 10.59
CA THR A 14 -22.58 -0.86 9.21
C THR A 14 -21.34 -0.33 8.47
N LEU A 15 -20.65 0.67 9.02
CA LEU A 15 -19.50 1.31 8.37
C LEU A 15 -18.14 0.82 8.91
N THR A 16 -18.07 -0.41 9.42
CA THR A 16 -16.80 -1.14 9.49
C THR A 16 -16.59 -1.81 8.14
N THR A 17 -15.96 -1.08 7.22
CA THR A 17 -15.28 -1.66 6.07
C THR A 17 -14.30 -2.69 6.60
N GLU A 18 -14.71 -3.96 6.54
CA GLU A 18 -13.88 -5.12 6.72
C GLU A 18 -12.74 -5.00 5.72
N ALA A 19 -11.60 -4.46 6.16
CA ALA A 19 -10.34 -4.73 5.51
C ALA A 19 -10.15 -6.24 5.61
N GLY A 20 -10.58 -6.95 4.55
CA GLY A 20 -10.48 -8.39 4.46
C GLY A 20 -9.05 -8.85 4.80
N PRO A 21 -8.87 -10.12 5.20
CA PRO A 21 -7.57 -10.62 5.63
C PRO A 21 -6.52 -10.23 4.60
N ARG A 22 -5.55 -9.40 4.99
CA ARG A 22 -4.41 -9.05 4.14
C ARG A 22 -3.53 -10.30 4.03
N THR A 23 -3.95 -11.26 3.22
CA THR A 23 -3.11 -12.37 2.82
C THR A 23 -1.88 -11.79 2.16
N ARG A 24 -0.71 -12.22 2.65
CA ARG A 24 0.58 -11.87 2.08
C ARG A 24 0.49 -12.14 0.57
N PRO A 25 0.64 -11.12 -0.29
CA PRO A 25 0.66 -11.37 -1.72
C PRO A 25 1.75 -12.42 -1.98
N PRO A 26 1.42 -13.49 -2.72
CA PRO A 26 2.32 -14.61 -2.89
C PRO A 26 3.65 -14.11 -3.49
N PRO A 27 4.80 -14.73 -3.15
CA PRO A 27 6.15 -14.20 -3.41
C PRO A 27 6.47 -13.92 -4.89
N ASN A 28 5.72 -14.53 -5.80
CA ASN A 28 5.68 -14.29 -7.24
C ASN A 28 5.05 -12.93 -7.66
N GLU A 29 4.54 -12.12 -6.73
CA GLU A 29 4.03 -10.77 -7.00
C GLU A 29 5.10 -9.67 -6.97
N CYS A 30 6.34 -9.97 -6.60
CA CYS A 30 7.42 -8.99 -6.69
C CYS A 30 7.97 -8.87 -8.11
N LYS A 31 7.41 -7.91 -8.85
CA LYS A 31 7.88 -7.53 -10.17
C LYS A 31 7.98 -6.02 -10.30
N ASP A 32 8.86 -5.59 -11.19
CA ASP A 32 8.85 -4.22 -11.65
C ASP A 32 7.65 -4.01 -12.58
N ARG A 33 6.96 -2.89 -12.39
CA ARG A 33 5.83 -2.45 -13.22
C ARG A 33 6.29 -1.44 -14.28
N SER A 34 7.44 -0.81 -14.08
CA SER A 34 8.03 0.12 -15.05
C SER A 34 9.18 -0.51 -15.82
N LYS A 35 9.26 -0.23 -17.12
CA LYS A 35 10.41 -0.62 -17.97
C LYS A 35 11.67 0.20 -17.69
N ASN A 36 11.52 1.36 -17.03
CA ASN A 36 12.60 2.33 -16.84
C ASN A 36 13.29 2.24 -15.47
N CYS A 37 13.05 1.16 -14.70
CA CYS A 37 13.61 1.01 -13.36
C CYS A 37 15.14 1.04 -13.33
N LYS A 38 15.80 0.46 -14.34
CA LYS A 38 17.27 0.49 -14.48
C LYS A 38 17.83 1.91 -14.56
N ASN A 39 17.13 2.81 -15.25
CA ASN A 39 17.56 4.21 -15.41
C ASN A 39 17.36 5.04 -14.12
N LYS A 40 16.61 4.49 -13.16
CA LYS A 40 16.22 5.15 -11.92
C LYS A 40 16.81 4.46 -10.69
N LEU A 41 17.84 3.62 -10.84
CA LEU A 41 18.49 2.94 -9.71
C LEU A 41 18.93 3.90 -8.59
N LYS A 42 19.43 5.08 -8.94
CA LYS A 42 19.80 6.13 -7.96
C LYS A 42 18.62 6.60 -7.09
N TRP A 43 17.38 6.37 -7.51
CA TRP A 43 16.19 6.74 -6.74
C TRP A 43 15.85 5.74 -5.64
N CYS A 44 16.42 4.53 -5.64
CA CYS A 44 16.22 3.56 -4.56
C CYS A 44 16.68 4.12 -3.21
N ASN A 45 17.78 4.89 -3.20
CA ASN A 45 18.38 5.48 -2.00
C ASN A 45 18.28 7.02 -1.99
N SER A 46 17.29 7.60 -2.69
CA SER A 46 17.09 9.04 -2.69
C SER A 46 16.57 9.51 -1.33
N THR A 47 16.94 10.72 -0.91
CA THR A 47 16.30 11.41 0.22
C THR A 47 14.97 12.08 -0.14
N ASP A 48 14.64 12.08 -1.44
CA ASP A 48 13.39 12.60 -1.98
C ASP A 48 12.33 11.51 -1.86
N GLU A 49 11.35 11.75 -0.99
CA GLU A 49 10.29 10.78 -0.69
C GLU A 49 9.47 10.41 -1.93
N GLY A 50 9.24 11.36 -2.85
CA GLY A 50 8.51 11.13 -4.08
C GLY A 50 9.24 10.13 -4.98
N ARG A 51 10.56 10.26 -5.10
CA ARG A 51 11.41 9.31 -5.86
C ARG A 51 11.40 7.93 -5.22
N VAL A 52 11.57 7.84 -3.90
CA VAL A 52 11.53 6.55 -3.18
C VAL A 52 10.15 5.91 -3.30
N TYR A 53 9.07 6.67 -3.17
CA TYR A 53 7.70 6.20 -3.36
C TYR A 53 7.50 5.62 -4.77
N GLN A 54 7.94 6.35 -5.81
CA GLN A 54 7.89 5.89 -7.19
C GLN A 54 8.62 4.56 -7.37
N MET A 55 9.77 4.37 -6.72
CA MET A 55 10.52 3.12 -6.76
C MET A 55 9.81 1.99 -5.99
N LYS A 56 9.22 2.28 -4.82
CA LYS A 56 8.41 1.31 -4.03
C LYS A 56 7.15 0.84 -4.74
N VAL A 57 6.57 1.64 -5.64
CA VAL A 57 5.38 1.23 -6.40
C VAL A 57 5.76 0.53 -7.70
N ASN A 58 6.74 1.05 -8.43
CA ASN A 58 6.99 0.66 -9.82
C ASN A 58 8.23 -0.22 -10.01
N CYS A 59 9.17 -0.18 -9.08
CA CYS A 59 10.51 -0.75 -9.25
C CYS A 59 10.94 -1.58 -8.03
N ARG A 60 9.96 -2.28 -7.43
CA ARG A 60 10.15 -3.06 -6.20
C ARG A 60 11.24 -4.10 -6.32
N LYS A 61 11.30 -4.81 -7.44
CA LYS A 61 12.30 -5.85 -7.66
C LYS A 61 13.66 -5.22 -7.91
N THR A 62 13.72 -4.15 -8.72
CA THR A 62 14.96 -3.42 -9.01
C THR A 62 15.60 -2.80 -7.76
N CYS A 63 14.82 -2.28 -6.82
CA CYS A 63 15.33 -1.69 -5.57
C CYS A 63 15.30 -2.64 -4.36
N ASP A 64 14.99 -3.93 -4.58
CA ASP A 64 14.80 -4.92 -3.51
C ASP A 64 13.79 -4.51 -2.41
N PHE A 65 12.78 -3.72 -2.78
CA PHE A 65 11.63 -3.39 -1.94
C PHE A 65 10.56 -4.50 -1.93
N CYS A 66 10.97 -5.73 -2.18
CA CYS A 66 10.08 -6.89 -2.13
C CYS A 66 9.64 -7.23 -0.69
N ALA A 67 10.34 -6.70 0.33
CA ALA A 67 9.88 -6.71 1.71
C ALA A 67 8.68 -5.76 1.86
N LEU A 68 7.49 -6.33 1.99
CA LEU A 68 6.27 -5.60 2.35
C LEU A 68 6.50 -4.85 3.68
N PRO A 69 5.84 -3.70 3.90
CA PRO A 69 5.95 -2.98 5.17
C PRO A 69 5.53 -3.92 6.30
N LYS A 70 6.46 -4.23 7.22
CA LYS A 70 6.08 -4.61 8.57
C LYS A 70 5.37 -3.39 9.16
N ILE A 71 4.09 -3.54 9.42
CA ILE A 71 3.35 -2.59 10.24
C ILE A 71 3.65 -3.06 11.67
N GLU A 72 4.59 -2.38 12.34
CA GLU A 72 4.73 -2.41 13.80
C GLU A 72 3.58 -1.63 14.44
#